data_AF-A0A4V3HQ97-F1
#
_entry.id   AF-A0A4V3HQ97-F1
#
_cell.length_a   1.000
_cell.length_b   1.000
_cell.length_c   1.000
_cell.angle_alpha   90.00
_cell.angle_beta   90.00
_cell.angle_gamma   90.00
#
_symmetry.space_group_name_H-M   'P 1'
#
loop_
_entity.id
_entity.type
_entity.pdbx_description
1 polymer ?
#
loop_
_entity_poly.entity_id
_entity_poly.type
_entity_poly.pdbx_seq_one_letter_code
_entity_poly.pdbx_strand_id
1 'polypeptide(L)'
;MRVSVVAFRGVLRSATPHRAFSNTARRLTEPASVNPRWLSELQARVKRCSSLNLSPAQTEQLKTLQKTMDEEWLELLAGREGYLTGHVNNVVYNKYAESARFNWLRNFTKIDPSNAQEWADLMSPKSIGLIMRSIKTDYKFPMAYPDNLTVFHKLTTCPTPTSDAVFLEALLVSHRHRRPAARCFEDIVVYDYRTAKRTPLKPFMVEHLRATFAAQEESRRAAETKAQDLLSAVQSLESA
;
A
#
# COMPACT_ATOMS: atom_id res chain seq x y z
N MET A 1 -3.46 -4.14 13.52
CA MET A 1 -3.51 -2.67 13.35
C MET A 1 -3.54 -2.34 11.86
N ARG A 2 -4.51 -1.54 11.41
CA ARG A 2 -4.79 -1.25 9.99
C ARG A 2 -4.11 0.05 9.59
N VAL A 3 -3.31 0.06 8.53
CA VAL A 3 -2.78 1.30 7.93
C VAL A 3 -3.28 1.38 6.49
N SER A 4 -4.05 2.43 6.21
CA SER A 4 -4.42 2.80 4.85
C SER A 4 -3.27 3.62 4.27
N VAL A 5 -2.62 3.09 3.25
CA VAL A 5 -1.59 3.80 2.50
C VAL A 5 -2.18 4.13 1.13
N VAL A 6 -2.19 5.41 0.79
CA VAL A 6 -2.46 5.82 -0.59
C VAL A 6 -1.20 5.53 -1.39
N ALA A 7 -1.35 4.83 -2.51
CA ALA A 7 -0.23 4.48 -3.36
C ALA A 7 0.45 5.76 -3.90
N PHE A 8 1.65 6.09 -3.40
CA PHE A 8 2.47 7.21 -3.88
C PHE A 8 3.67 6.70 -4.68
N ARG A 9 3.95 7.34 -5.82
CA ARG A 9 5.05 6.99 -6.72
C ARG A 9 6.38 7.51 -6.17
N GLY A 10 7.39 6.64 -6.12
CA GLY A 10 8.78 7.04 -5.96
C GLY A 10 9.36 7.56 -7.28
N VAL A 11 9.91 8.77 -7.27
CA VAL A 11 10.67 9.32 -8.39
C VAL A 11 12.04 8.64 -8.41
N LEU A 12 12.34 7.89 -9.47
CA LEU A 12 13.70 7.47 -9.79
C LEU A 12 14.19 8.35 -10.94
N ARG A 13 15.19 9.19 -10.65
CA ARG A 13 16.07 9.77 -11.67
C ARG A 13 17.23 8.80 -11.87
N SER A 14 17.42 8.31 -13.09
CA SER A 14 18.73 7.87 -13.56
C SER A 14 19.11 8.73 -14.77
N ALA A 15 20.23 9.43 -14.65
CA ALA A 15 20.88 10.10 -15.76
C ALA A 15 22.15 9.31 -16.07
N THR A 16 22.21 8.69 -17.24
CA THR A 16 23.46 8.29 -17.90
C THR A 16 23.25 8.28 -19.42
N PRO A 17 24.21 8.78 -20.22
CA PRO A 17 24.00 9.08 -21.63
C PRO A 17 24.35 7.87 -22.51
N HIS A 18 23.46 7.48 -23.42
CA HIS A 18 23.80 6.59 -24.51
C HIS A 18 23.31 7.14 -25.85
N ARG A 19 24.29 7.36 -26.72
CA ARG A 19 24.31 7.45 -28.19
C ARG A 19 23.07 8.02 -28.91
N ALA A 20 23.31 9.13 -29.60
CA ALA A 20 22.40 9.76 -30.54
C ALA A 20 21.90 8.78 -31.61
N PHE A 21 20.62 8.44 -31.52
CA PHE A 21 19.85 8.05 -32.70
C PHE A 21 19.37 9.33 -33.37
N SER A 22 19.80 9.53 -34.62
CA SER A 22 19.26 10.56 -35.50
C SER A 22 17.81 10.22 -35.81
N ASN A 23 16.89 10.74 -35.00
CA ASN A 23 15.48 10.84 -35.36
C ASN A 23 15.27 12.23 -35.95
N THR A 24 15.00 12.30 -37.25
CA THR A 24 14.22 13.38 -37.84
C THR A 24 12.86 13.41 -37.12
N ALA A 25 12.81 14.14 -36.01
CA ALA A 25 11.59 14.42 -35.30
C ALA A 25 10.74 15.30 -36.21
N ARG A 26 9.80 14.68 -36.91
CA ARG A 26 8.64 15.37 -37.48
C ARG A 26 8.08 16.22 -36.33
N ARG A 27 8.17 17.55 -36.42
CA ARG A 27 7.49 18.45 -35.48
C ARG A 27 6.00 18.11 -35.55
N LEU A 28 5.56 17.29 -34.60
CA LEU A 28 4.14 17.16 -34.32
C LEU A 28 3.73 18.54 -33.85
N THR A 29 2.80 19.16 -34.57
CA THR A 29 2.12 20.37 -34.14
C THR A 29 1.70 20.18 -32.69
N GLU A 30 2.24 20.98 -31.77
CA GLU A 30 1.83 20.92 -30.38
C GLU A 30 0.31 21.17 -30.34
N PRO A 31 -0.48 20.29 -29.70
CA PRO A 31 -1.90 20.56 -29.52
C PRO A 31 -2.03 21.89 -28.75
N ALA A 32 -3.01 22.71 -29.15
CA ALA A 32 -3.26 24.00 -28.54
C ALA A 32 -3.19 23.89 -27.01
N SER A 33 -2.40 24.77 -26.37
CA SER A 33 -2.16 24.72 -24.93
C SER A 33 -3.48 24.89 -24.18
N VAL A 34 -4.06 23.81 -23.68
CA VAL A 34 -5.30 23.91 -22.89
C VAL A 34 -4.93 24.56 -21.55
N ASN A 35 -5.75 25.53 -21.13
CA ASN A 35 -5.64 26.28 -19.87
C ASN A 35 -5.17 25.38 -18.70
N PRO A 36 -4.20 25.81 -17.86
CA PRO A 36 -3.79 25.06 -16.66
C PRO A 36 -4.94 24.70 -15.71
N ARG A 37 -6.02 25.50 -15.70
CA ARG A 37 -7.23 25.26 -14.90
C ARG A 37 -8.33 24.49 -15.65
N TRP A 38 -8.01 23.88 -16.79
CA TRP A 38 -9.01 23.25 -17.67
C TRP A 38 -9.91 22.26 -16.93
N LEU A 39 -9.37 21.46 -16.00
CA LEU A 39 -10.13 20.43 -15.30
C LEU A 39 -11.16 21.05 -14.35
N SER A 40 -10.75 22.03 -13.54
CA SER A 40 -11.65 22.72 -12.61
C SER A 40 -12.67 23.60 -13.37
N GLU A 41 -12.27 24.21 -14.48
CA GLU A 41 -13.19 24.93 -15.37
C GLU A 41 -14.20 23.98 -16.04
N LEU A 42 -13.76 22.81 -16.49
CA LEU A 42 -14.63 21.78 -17.06
C LEU A 42 -15.62 21.27 -16.01
N GLN A 43 -15.16 20.99 -14.78
CA GLN A 43 -16.02 20.57 -13.67
C GLN A 43 -17.09 21.62 -13.38
N ALA A 44 -16.69 22.90 -13.34
CA ALA A 44 -17.62 24.01 -13.11
C ALA A 44 -18.63 24.16 -14.26
N ARG A 45 -18.22 23.94 -15.52
CA ARG A 45 -19.12 23.97 -16.68
C ARG A 45 -20.13 22.84 -16.64
N VAL A 46 -19.67 21.62 -16.39
CA VAL A 46 -20.53 20.43 -16.26
C VAL A 46 -21.55 20.61 -15.13
N LYS A 47 -21.15 21.19 -14.00
CA LYS A 47 -22.06 21.55 -12.89
C LYS A 47 -23.06 22.66 -13.25
N ARG A 48 -22.70 23.60 -14.13
CA ARG A 48 -23.68 24.59 -14.65
C ARG A 48 -24.67 23.97 -15.62
N CYS A 49 -24.24 22.97 -16.40
CA CYS A 49 -25.15 22.28 -17.33
C CYS A 49 -26.26 21.51 -16.58
N SER A 50 -26.03 21.06 -15.35
CA SER A 50 -27.06 20.36 -14.57
C SER A 50 -28.21 21.26 -14.11
N SER A 51 -28.09 22.59 -14.19
CA SER A 51 -29.18 23.53 -13.90
C SER A 51 -29.94 23.99 -15.15
N LEU A 52 -29.65 23.41 -16.33
CA LEU A 52 -30.34 23.73 -17.58
C LEU A 52 -31.53 22.80 -17.82
N ASN A 53 -32.53 23.28 -18.56
CA ASN A 53 -33.63 22.44 -19.07
C ASN A 53 -33.16 21.57 -20.24
N LEU A 54 -32.47 20.48 -19.92
CA LEU A 54 -31.93 19.54 -20.89
C LEU A 54 -32.99 18.54 -21.36
N SER A 55 -32.90 18.12 -22.63
CA SER A 55 -33.69 16.97 -23.10
C SER A 55 -33.23 15.68 -22.40
N PRO A 56 -34.04 14.59 -22.45
CA PRO A 56 -33.62 13.30 -21.90
C PRO A 56 -32.27 12.80 -22.46
N ALA A 57 -32.03 12.97 -23.76
CA ALA A 57 -30.78 12.59 -24.40
C ALA A 57 -29.58 13.42 -23.91
N GLN A 58 -29.76 14.73 -23.76
CA GLN A 58 -28.70 15.62 -23.25
C GLN A 58 -28.40 15.37 -21.77
N THR A 59 -29.43 15.02 -20.99
CA THR A 59 -29.28 14.64 -19.58
C THR A 59 -28.42 13.38 -19.46
N GLU A 60 -28.65 12.40 -20.33
CA GLU A 60 -27.84 11.18 -20.32
C GLU A 60 -26.39 11.44 -20.74
N GLN A 61 -26.19 12.25 -21.79
CA GLN A 61 -24.84 12.69 -22.17
C GLN A 61 -24.11 13.42 -21.04
N LEU A 62 -24.79 14.30 -20.30
CA LEU A 62 -24.20 15.02 -19.17
C LEU A 62 -23.79 14.06 -18.05
N LYS A 63 -24.59 13.04 -17.75
CA LYS A 63 -24.23 12.00 -16.77
C LYS A 63 -23.01 11.20 -17.22
N THR A 64 -22.92 10.84 -18.50
CA THR A 64 -21.73 10.15 -19.04
C THR A 64 -20.48 11.02 -18.88
N LEU A 65 -20.56 12.32 -19.18
CA LEU A 65 -19.45 13.26 -19.00
C LEU A 65 -19.05 13.40 -17.53
N GLN A 66 -20.03 13.55 -16.62
CA GLN A 66 -19.77 13.60 -15.18
C GLN A 66 -19.06 12.34 -14.70
N LYS A 67 -19.59 11.16 -15.06
CA LYS A 67 -19.00 9.88 -14.70
C LYS A 67 -17.56 9.74 -15.22
N THR A 68 -17.32 10.08 -16.49
CA THR A 68 -15.98 10.04 -17.09
C THR A 68 -15.02 10.95 -16.32
N MET A 69 -15.45 12.17 -15.98
CA MET A 69 -14.62 13.08 -15.20
C MET A 69 -14.33 12.54 -13.80
N ASP A 70 -15.33 12.02 -13.10
CA ASP A 70 -15.14 11.53 -11.74
C ASP A 70 -14.26 10.27 -11.69
N GLU A 71 -14.36 9.40 -12.69
CA GLU A 71 -13.61 8.13 -12.77
C GLU A 71 -12.21 8.29 -13.38
N GLU A 72 -12.03 9.20 -14.35
CA GLU A 72 -10.81 9.30 -15.17
C GLU A 72 -10.03 10.61 -14.98
N TRP A 73 -10.47 11.54 -14.11
CA TRP A 73 -9.82 12.87 -13.98
C TRP A 73 -8.30 12.80 -13.78
N LEU A 74 -7.83 11.79 -13.06
CA LEU A 74 -6.42 11.59 -12.76
C LEU A 74 -5.60 11.16 -13.98
N GLU A 75 -6.16 10.26 -14.78
CA GLU A 75 -5.55 9.86 -16.03
C GLU A 75 -5.56 11.01 -17.03
N LEU A 76 -6.67 11.74 -17.11
CA LEU A 76 -6.77 12.93 -17.96
C LEU A 76 -5.82 14.05 -17.52
N LEU A 77 -5.59 14.21 -16.22
CA LEU A 77 -4.67 15.21 -15.68
C LEU A 77 -3.21 14.81 -15.90
N ALA A 78 -2.80 13.64 -15.41
CA ALA A 78 -1.41 13.21 -15.41
C ALA A 78 -0.99 12.65 -16.79
N GLY A 79 -1.85 11.86 -17.44
CA GLY A 79 -1.60 11.29 -18.76
C GLY A 79 -1.42 12.37 -19.83
N ARG A 80 -2.20 13.46 -19.75
CA ARG A 80 -2.04 14.62 -20.66
C ARG A 80 -0.69 15.32 -20.50
N GLU A 81 -0.13 15.34 -19.29
CA GLU A 81 1.22 15.87 -19.04
C GLU A 81 2.33 14.85 -19.39
N GLY A 82 1.97 13.69 -19.94
CA GLY A 82 2.92 12.65 -20.37
C GLY A 82 3.37 11.71 -19.25
N TYR A 83 2.74 11.77 -18.07
CA TYR A 83 3.02 10.79 -17.01
C TYR A 83 2.35 9.46 -17.33
N LEU A 84 3.10 8.36 -17.17
CA LEU A 84 2.55 7.01 -17.25
C LEU A 84 1.54 6.76 -16.12
N THR A 85 0.30 6.43 -16.47
CA THR A 85 -0.84 6.16 -15.57
C THR A 85 -1.07 4.66 -15.33
N GLY A 86 -0.07 3.83 -15.62
CA GLY A 86 -0.18 2.36 -15.59
C GLY A 86 0.03 1.70 -14.22
N HIS A 87 0.54 0.46 -14.25
CA HIS A 87 0.70 -0.38 -13.07
C HIS A 87 1.77 0.10 -12.10
N VAL A 88 1.59 -0.22 -10.82
CA VAL A 88 2.54 0.02 -9.73
C VAL A 88 3.77 -0.84 -9.94
N ASN A 89 4.94 -0.20 -9.91
CA ASN A 89 6.22 -0.90 -10.05
C ASN A 89 6.44 -1.86 -8.87
N ASN A 90 6.95 -3.05 -9.18
CA ASN A 90 7.28 -4.13 -8.24
C ASN A 90 8.00 -3.67 -6.95
N VAL A 91 8.98 -2.77 -7.07
CA VAL A 91 9.76 -2.27 -5.91
C VAL A 91 8.89 -1.48 -4.92
N VAL A 92 7.82 -0.84 -5.40
CA VAL A 92 6.95 0.00 -4.57
C VAL A 92 6.16 -0.83 -3.57
N TYR A 93 5.82 -2.07 -3.90
CA TYR A 93 5.17 -2.99 -2.95
C TYR A 93 6.02 -3.22 -1.70
N ASN A 94 7.34 -3.33 -1.86
CA ASN A 94 8.26 -3.47 -0.73
C ASN A 94 8.31 -2.18 0.11
N LYS A 95 8.19 -1.01 -0.51
CA LYS A 95 8.10 0.28 0.22
C LYS A 95 6.82 0.38 1.04
N TYR A 96 5.70 -0.14 0.53
CA TYR A 96 4.44 -0.20 1.28
C TYR A 96 4.55 -1.17 2.47
N ALA A 97 5.17 -2.33 2.27
CA ALA A 97 5.44 -3.28 3.36
C ALA A 97 6.33 -2.63 4.44
N GLU A 98 7.46 -2.03 4.05
CA GLU A 98 8.35 -1.33 4.98
C GLU A 98 7.64 -0.23 5.78
N SER A 99 6.87 0.64 5.10
CA SER A 99 6.12 1.72 5.75
C SER A 99 5.12 1.18 6.77
N ALA A 100 4.42 0.10 6.44
CA ALA A 100 3.45 -0.53 7.33
C ALA A 100 4.13 -1.29 8.49
N ARG A 101 5.28 -1.92 8.27
CA ARG A 101 6.09 -2.53 9.33
C ARG A 101 6.59 -1.49 10.32
N PHE A 102 7.10 -0.36 9.83
CA PHE A 102 7.56 0.74 10.68
C PHE A 102 6.43 1.25 11.57
N ASN A 103 5.25 1.49 10.98
CA ASN A 103 4.08 1.90 11.75
C ASN A 103 3.62 0.83 12.74
N TRP A 104 3.68 -0.46 12.35
CA TRP A 104 3.36 -1.58 13.23
C TRP A 104 4.28 -1.60 14.46
N LEU A 105 5.60 -1.53 14.26
CA LEU A 105 6.60 -1.46 15.32
C LEU A 105 6.42 -0.23 16.21
N ARG A 106 6.20 0.93 15.61
CA ARG A 106 5.99 2.18 16.34
C ARG A 106 4.81 2.12 17.30
N ASN A 107 3.81 1.27 17.08
CA ASN A 107 2.69 1.16 18.03
C ASN A 107 3.10 0.56 19.37
N PHE A 108 4.18 -0.22 19.44
CA PHE A 108 4.68 -0.72 20.71
C PHE A 108 5.14 0.42 21.65
N THR A 109 5.56 1.57 21.12
CA THR A 109 5.88 2.74 21.97
C THR A 109 4.66 3.27 22.72
N LYS A 110 3.44 2.96 22.26
CA LYS A 110 2.18 3.35 22.90
C LYS A 110 1.66 2.25 23.83
N ILE A 111 1.85 0.99 23.45
CA ILE A 111 1.42 -0.19 24.23
C ILE A 111 2.31 -0.36 25.45
N ASP A 112 3.60 -0.07 25.31
CA ASP A 112 4.62 -0.14 26.36
C ASP A 112 5.35 1.21 26.48
N PRO A 113 4.72 2.20 27.16
CA PRO A 113 5.34 3.50 27.38
C PRO A 113 6.63 3.41 28.20
N SER A 114 6.76 2.37 29.05
CA SER A 114 7.91 2.21 29.94
C SER A 114 9.22 1.95 29.18
N ASN A 115 9.15 1.22 28.07
CA ASN A 115 10.29 0.97 27.17
C ASN A 115 10.15 1.71 25.82
N ALA A 116 9.37 2.80 25.76
CA ALA A 116 9.07 3.50 24.51
C ALA A 116 10.30 3.94 23.72
N GLN A 117 11.36 4.39 24.40
CA GLN A 117 12.61 4.78 23.75
C GLN A 117 13.30 3.59 23.09
N GLU A 118 13.29 2.42 23.73
CA GLU A 118 13.93 1.22 23.21
C GLU A 118 13.14 0.63 22.03
N TRP A 119 11.81 0.73 22.06
CA TRP A 119 10.96 0.45 20.90
C TRP A 119 11.19 1.43 19.74
N ALA A 120 11.40 2.71 20.03
CA ALA A 120 11.72 3.71 19.02
C ALA A 120 13.11 3.47 18.42
N ASP A 121 14.07 3.06 19.25
CA ASP A 121 15.44 2.80 18.84
C ASP A 121 15.56 1.62 17.88
N LEU A 122 14.64 0.64 17.90
CA LEU A 122 14.61 -0.49 16.95
C LEU A 122 14.60 -0.03 15.48
N MET A 123 14.14 1.18 15.23
CA MET A 123 14.00 1.82 13.92
C MET A 123 15.17 2.76 13.59
N SER A 124 16.21 2.80 14.42
CA SER A 124 17.37 3.67 14.28
C SER A 124 18.68 2.90 14.47
N PRO A 125 19.81 3.40 13.98
CA PRO A 125 21.11 2.76 14.19
C PRO A 125 21.75 3.09 15.55
N LYS A 126 20.99 3.55 16.56
CA LYS A 126 21.54 4.05 17.83
C LYS A 126 21.94 2.95 18.81
N SER A 127 21.20 1.85 18.86
CA SER A 127 21.40 0.78 19.83
C SER A 127 21.10 -0.59 19.22
N ILE A 128 20.13 -1.33 19.75
CA ILE A 128 19.60 -2.52 19.09
C ILE A 128 18.60 -2.07 18.04
N GLY A 129 18.79 -2.49 16.79
CA GLY A 129 17.90 -2.19 15.69
C GLY A 129 17.61 -3.40 14.82
N LEU A 130 16.68 -3.20 13.90
CA LEU A 130 16.20 -4.24 12.99
C LEU A 130 16.81 -4.04 11.61
N ILE A 131 17.42 -5.11 11.07
CA ILE A 131 17.99 -5.14 9.73
C ILE A 131 17.24 -6.16 8.89
N MET A 132 16.73 -5.73 7.75
CA MET A 132 16.11 -6.64 6.77
C MET A 132 17.19 -7.56 6.17
N ARG A 133 17.17 -8.85 6.52
CA ARG A 133 18.06 -9.87 5.95
C ARG A 133 17.58 -10.32 4.58
N SER A 134 16.28 -10.53 4.44
CA SER A 134 15.68 -10.84 3.14
C SER A 134 14.21 -10.42 3.09
N ILE A 135 13.75 -10.08 1.89
CA ILE A 135 12.33 -9.86 1.60
C ILE A 135 11.99 -10.57 0.30
N LYS A 136 10.94 -11.40 0.35
CA LYS A 136 10.35 -12.05 -0.83
C LYS A 136 8.97 -11.47 -1.07
N THR A 137 8.65 -11.13 -2.32
CA THR A 137 7.35 -10.57 -2.68
C THR A 137 6.67 -11.44 -3.73
N ASP A 138 5.49 -11.96 -3.38
CA ASP A 138 4.61 -12.69 -4.27
C ASP A 138 3.56 -11.73 -4.84
N TYR A 139 3.72 -11.31 -6.09
CA TYR A 139 2.76 -10.47 -6.81
C TYR A 139 1.57 -11.30 -7.29
N LYS A 140 0.34 -10.85 -7.02
CA LYS A 140 -0.89 -11.58 -7.39
C LYS A 140 -1.55 -11.03 -8.65
N PHE A 141 -1.46 -9.72 -8.87
CA PHE A 141 -1.88 -9.06 -10.10
C PHE A 141 -1.18 -7.70 -10.21
N PRO A 142 -1.01 -7.15 -11.43
CA PRO A 142 -0.43 -5.83 -11.60
C PRO A 142 -1.48 -4.79 -11.18
N MET A 143 -1.29 -4.16 -10.02
CA MET A 143 -2.22 -3.15 -9.53
C MET A 143 -1.97 -1.84 -10.27
N ALA A 144 -3.02 -1.20 -10.77
CA ALA A 144 -2.92 0.10 -11.44
C ALA A 144 -3.32 1.23 -10.51
N TYR A 145 -2.84 2.42 -10.86
CA TYR A 145 -3.34 3.66 -10.28
C TYR A 145 -4.69 4.04 -10.93
N PRO A 146 -5.63 4.70 -10.20
CA PRO A 146 -5.67 4.88 -8.75
C PRO A 146 -6.19 3.62 -8.02
N ASP A 147 -5.63 3.38 -6.84
CA ASP A 147 -6.12 2.38 -5.88
C ASP A 147 -5.76 2.79 -4.44
N ASN A 148 -6.56 2.36 -3.48
CA ASN A 148 -6.28 2.46 -2.06
C ASN A 148 -5.79 1.12 -1.54
N LEU A 149 -4.71 1.12 -0.76
CA LEU A 149 -4.15 -0.09 -0.18
C LEU A 149 -4.32 -0.11 1.33
N THR A 150 -4.69 -1.27 1.87
CA THR A 150 -4.40 -1.60 3.27
C THR A 150 -3.27 -2.59 3.31
N VAL A 151 -2.27 -2.33 4.17
CA VAL A 151 -1.20 -3.29 4.43
C VAL A 151 -1.31 -3.79 5.87
N PHE A 152 -1.44 -5.10 6.03
CA PHE A 152 -1.44 -5.77 7.32
C PHE A 152 -0.09 -6.47 7.54
N HIS A 153 0.34 -6.57 8.80
CA HIS A 153 1.48 -7.39 9.21
C HIS A 153 1.05 -8.37 10.30
N LYS A 154 1.62 -9.57 10.26
CA LYS A 154 1.55 -10.56 11.33
C LYS A 154 2.91 -11.23 11.53
N LEU A 155 3.12 -11.80 12.71
CA LEU A 155 4.25 -12.68 12.98
C LEU A 155 3.98 -14.05 12.36
N THR A 156 4.94 -14.61 11.63
CA THR A 156 4.83 -15.97 11.09
C THR A 156 5.30 -17.03 12.08
N THR A 157 6.18 -16.63 13.00
CA THR A 157 6.76 -17.50 14.02
C THR A 157 6.67 -16.82 15.37
N CYS A 158 6.28 -17.57 16.40
CA CYS A 158 6.24 -17.08 17.77
C CYS A 158 7.68 -16.91 18.29
N PRO A 159 8.09 -15.73 18.78
CA PRO A 159 9.45 -15.55 19.27
C PRO A 159 9.70 -16.34 20.56
N THR A 160 10.96 -16.74 20.72
CA THR A 160 11.53 -17.38 21.92
C THR A 160 12.46 -16.40 22.64
N PRO A 161 12.82 -16.66 23.90
CA PRO A 161 13.78 -15.82 24.64
C PRO A 161 15.16 -15.66 23.96
N THR A 162 15.52 -16.59 23.07
CA THR A 162 16.79 -16.59 22.33
C THR A 162 16.65 -16.10 20.89
N SER A 163 15.45 -15.64 20.49
CA SER A 163 15.21 -15.19 19.11
C SER A 163 16.04 -13.94 18.79
N ASP A 164 16.92 -14.06 17.80
CA ASP A 164 17.73 -12.99 17.22
C ASP A 164 17.19 -12.51 15.86
N ALA A 165 16.00 -12.98 15.49
CA ALA A 165 15.29 -12.60 14.27
C ALA A 165 13.78 -12.55 14.50
N VAL A 166 13.10 -11.73 13.69
CA VAL A 166 11.65 -11.57 13.64
C VAL A 166 11.22 -11.88 12.21
N PHE A 167 10.24 -12.76 12.08
CA PHE A 167 9.69 -13.16 10.77
C PHE A 167 8.28 -12.60 10.63
N LEU A 168 8.07 -11.81 9.58
CA LEU A 168 6.79 -11.15 9.31
C LEU A 168 6.23 -11.55 7.95
N GLU A 169 4.90 -11.62 7.88
CA GLU A 169 4.17 -11.66 6.61
C GLU A 169 3.35 -10.38 6.48
N ALA A 170 3.55 -9.66 5.37
CA ALA A 170 2.76 -8.51 4.99
C ALA A 170 1.69 -8.91 3.96
N LEU A 171 0.43 -8.55 4.21
CA LEU A 171 -0.69 -8.72 3.27
C LEU A 171 -1.10 -7.35 2.72
N LEU A 172 -0.88 -7.13 1.43
CA LEU A 172 -1.29 -5.90 0.74
C LEU A 172 -2.62 -6.15 0.05
N VAL A 173 -3.68 -5.48 0.52
CA VAL A 173 -5.05 -5.63 0.02
C VAL A 173 -5.44 -4.40 -0.78
N SER A 174 -5.78 -4.60 -2.06
CA SER A 174 -6.41 -3.59 -2.91
C SER A 174 -7.86 -3.41 -2.50
N HIS A 175 -8.27 -2.16 -2.25
CA HIS A 175 -9.66 -1.84 -1.95
C HIS A 175 -10.50 -1.83 -3.22
N ARG A 176 -9.94 -1.36 -4.35
CA ARG A 176 -10.64 -1.37 -5.64
C ARG A 176 -11.00 -2.79 -6.08
N HIS A 177 -10.08 -3.74 -5.89
CA HIS A 177 -10.25 -5.13 -6.35
C HIS A 177 -10.75 -6.06 -5.24
N ARG A 178 -10.80 -5.58 -3.98
CA ARG A 178 -11.22 -6.33 -2.78
C ARG A 178 -10.50 -7.68 -2.61
N ARG A 179 -9.22 -7.75 -3.01
CA ARG A 179 -8.40 -8.95 -2.91
C ARG A 179 -6.94 -8.64 -2.64
N PRO A 180 -6.14 -9.63 -2.18
CA PRO A 180 -4.70 -9.48 -2.05
C PRO A 180 -4.03 -9.12 -3.38
N ALA A 181 -3.31 -8.00 -3.40
CA ALA A 181 -2.49 -7.54 -4.52
C ALA A 181 -1.07 -8.13 -4.47
N ALA A 182 -0.51 -8.25 -3.27
CA ALA A 182 0.75 -8.94 -3.04
C ALA A 182 0.83 -9.48 -1.61
N ARG A 183 1.75 -10.41 -1.40
CA ARG A 183 2.24 -10.81 -0.07
C ARG A 183 3.74 -10.63 0.00
N CYS A 184 4.23 -10.05 1.10
CA CYS A 184 5.66 -9.95 1.36
C CYS A 184 6.02 -10.83 2.55
N PHE A 185 7.13 -11.55 2.47
CA PHE A 185 7.69 -12.35 3.55
C PHE A 185 9.02 -11.74 3.94
N GLU A 186 9.13 -11.31 5.19
CA GLU A 186 10.24 -10.54 5.71
C GLU A 186 11.00 -11.36 6.76
N ASP A 187 12.31 -11.42 6.57
CA ASP A 187 13.24 -12.01 7.51
C ASP A 187 14.12 -10.89 8.07
N ILE A 188 13.89 -10.55 9.34
CA ILE A 188 14.44 -9.35 9.97
C ILE A 188 15.34 -9.77 11.12
N VAL A 189 16.61 -9.43 11.03
CA VAL A 189 17.60 -9.73 12.05
C VAL A 189 17.65 -8.62 13.09
N VAL A 190 17.82 -9.02 14.34
CA VAL A 190 18.07 -8.12 15.46
C VAL A 190 19.59 -7.91 15.57
N TYR A 191 20.00 -6.66 15.47
CA TYR A 191 21.40 -6.27 15.35
C TYR A 191 21.74 -5.19 16.37
N ASP A 192 22.81 -5.40 17.14
CA ASP A 192 23.33 -4.37 18.04
C ASP A 192 24.37 -3.54 17.27
N TYR A 193 24.02 -2.30 16.97
CA TYR A 193 24.89 -1.37 16.25
C TYR A 193 26.12 -0.95 17.06
N ARG A 194 26.10 -1.09 18.39
CA ARG A 194 27.22 -0.72 19.27
C ARG A 194 28.32 -1.78 19.25
N THR A 195 27.93 -3.04 19.16
CA THR A 195 28.86 -4.18 19.14
C THR A 195 29.07 -4.75 17.74
N ALA A 196 28.31 -4.26 16.75
CA ALA A 196 28.31 -4.71 15.36
C ALA A 196 28.07 -6.22 15.22
N LYS A 197 27.13 -6.77 16.01
CA LYS A 197 26.82 -8.21 16.04
C LYS A 197 25.32 -8.44 16.12
N ARG A 198 24.91 -9.63 15.66
CA ARG A 198 23.56 -10.14 15.94
C ARG A 198 23.38 -10.31 17.44
N THR A 199 22.19 -10.01 17.93
CA THR A 199 21.84 -10.14 19.35
C THR A 199 20.40 -10.65 19.49
N PRO A 200 20.06 -11.40 20.54
CA PRO A 200 18.67 -11.71 20.85
C PRO A 200 17.85 -10.44 21.12
N LEU A 201 16.54 -10.56 20.92
CA LEU A 201 15.55 -9.59 21.41
C LEU A 201 15.65 -9.42 22.93
N LYS A 202 15.33 -8.23 23.43
CA LYS A 202 15.22 -8.00 24.87
C LYS A 202 14.01 -8.76 25.45
N PRO A 203 14.04 -9.16 26.74
CA PRO A 203 12.96 -9.95 27.34
C PRO A 203 11.56 -9.35 27.19
N PHE A 204 11.38 -8.05 27.45
CA PHE A 204 10.08 -7.38 27.30
C PHE A 204 9.62 -7.35 25.83
N MET A 205 10.55 -7.26 24.87
CA MET A 205 10.19 -7.30 23.45
C MET A 205 9.64 -8.69 23.08
N VAL A 206 10.28 -9.76 23.57
CA VAL A 206 9.79 -11.13 23.39
C VAL A 206 8.40 -11.30 23.99
N GLU A 207 8.17 -10.79 25.20
CA GLU A 207 6.87 -10.83 25.87
C GLU A 207 5.77 -10.15 25.03
N HIS A 208 5.98 -8.90 24.61
CA HIS A 208 5.00 -8.17 23.80
C HIS A 208 4.75 -8.82 22.43
N LEU A 209 5.79 -9.34 21.78
CA LEU A 209 5.64 -10.03 20.51
C LEU A 209 4.94 -11.39 20.67
N ARG A 210 5.18 -12.12 21.76
CA ARG A 210 4.44 -13.35 22.10
C ARG A 210 2.96 -13.08 22.36
N ALA A 211 2.65 -12.04 23.14
CA ALA A 211 1.27 -11.61 23.38
C ALA A 211 0.58 -11.23 22.06
N THR A 212 1.29 -10.51 21.19
CA THR A 212 0.80 -10.17 19.83
C THR A 212 0.56 -11.43 18.99
N PHE A 213 1.48 -12.40 19.03
CA PHE A 213 1.33 -13.69 18.35
C PHE A 213 0.11 -14.47 18.85
N ALA A 214 -0.12 -14.52 20.16
CA ALA A 214 -1.29 -15.19 20.72
C ALA A 214 -2.60 -14.51 20.27
N ALA A 215 -2.65 -13.17 20.33
CA ALA A 215 -3.81 -12.39 19.93
C ALA A 215 -4.15 -12.54 18.43
N GLN A 216 -3.15 -12.61 17.54
CA GLN A 216 -3.41 -12.86 16.11
C GLN A 216 -3.97 -14.27 15.87
N GLU A 217 -3.52 -15.29 16.63
CA GLU A 217 -4.00 -16.66 16.46
C GLU A 217 -5.44 -16.81 16.98
N GLU A 218 -5.80 -16.12 18.07
CA GLU A 218 -7.18 -16.00 18.52
C GLU A 218 -8.05 -15.30 17.47
N SER A 219 -7.61 -14.15 16.96
CA SER A 219 -8.32 -13.42 15.91
C SER A 219 -8.49 -14.26 14.64
N ARG A 220 -7.48 -15.07 14.26
CA ARG A 220 -7.58 -16.00 13.12
C ARG A 220 -8.69 -17.02 13.34
N ARG A 221 -8.71 -17.68 14.50
CA ARG A 221 -9.74 -18.69 14.83
C ARG A 221 -11.14 -18.09 14.80
N ALA A 222 -11.33 -16.93 15.43
CA ALA A 222 -12.62 -16.25 15.44
C ALA A 222 -13.09 -15.85 14.03
N ALA A 223 -12.18 -15.35 13.19
CA ALA A 223 -12.49 -15.00 11.81
C ALA A 223 -12.83 -16.23 10.95
N GLU A 224 -12.11 -17.33 11.13
CA GLU A 224 -12.35 -18.60 10.44
C GLU A 224 -13.74 -19.16 10.77
N THR A 225 -14.07 -19.23 12.07
CA THR A 225 -15.41 -19.68 12.51
C THR A 225 -16.51 -18.83 11.89
N LYS A 226 -16.37 -17.50 11.95
CA LYS A 226 -17.37 -16.60 11.36
C LYS A 226 -17.49 -16.77 9.84
N ALA A 227 -16.38 -16.99 9.14
CA ALA A 227 -16.41 -17.25 7.70
C ALA A 227 -17.14 -18.56 7.39
N GLN A 228 -16.86 -19.62 8.15
CA GLN A 228 -17.52 -20.92 7.99
C GLN A 228 -19.02 -20.85 8.29
N ASP A 229 -19.43 -20.12 9.31
CA ASP A 229 -20.85 -19.91 9.64
C ASP A 229 -21.60 -19.23 8.49
N LEU A 230 -21.00 -18.19 7.90
CA LEU A 230 -21.56 -17.50 6.75
C LEU A 230 -21.68 -18.41 5.52
N LEU A 231 -20.66 -19.23 5.25
CA LEU A 231 -20.69 -20.20 4.15
C LEU A 231 -21.79 -21.24 4.35
N SER A 232 -21.90 -21.81 5.56
CA SER A 232 -22.95 -22.78 5.89
C SER A 232 -24.35 -22.18 5.75
N ALA A 233 -24.53 -20.92 6.19
CA ALA A 233 -25.80 -20.21 6.04
C ALA A 233 -26.20 -20.02 4.57
N VAL A 234 -25.25 -19.62 3.71
CA VAL A 234 -25.48 -19.50 2.26
C VAL A 234 -25.82 -20.86 1.64
N GLN A 235 -25.06 -21.90 1.97
CA GLN A 235 -25.32 -23.26 1.46
C GLN A 235 -26.72 -23.78 1.83
N SER A 236 -27.19 -23.42 3.03
CA SER A 236 -28.53 -23.79 3.49
C SER A 236 -29.62 -23.08 2.69
N LEU A 237 -29.40 -21.81 2.32
CA LEU A 237 -30.30 -21.06 1.44
C LEU A 237 -30.29 -21.58 0.00
N GLU A 238 -29.14 -22.03 -0.51
CA GLU A 238 -29.02 -22.59 -1.87
C GLU A 238 -29.67 -23.97 -2.02
N SER A 239 -29.88 -24.69 -0.92
CA SER A 239 -30.45 -26.04 -0.89
C SER A 239 -31.94 -26.08 -0.51
N ALA A 240 -32.55 -24.92 -0.25
CA ALA A 240 -33.95 -24.77 0.15
C ALA A 240 -34.86 -24.48 -1.05
#